data_AF-A0A6G1VJ60-F1
#
_entry.id   AF-A0A6G1VJ60-F1
#
_cell.length_a   1.000
_cell.length_b   1.000
_cell.length_c   1.000
_cell.angle_alpha   90.00
_cell.angle_beta   90.00
_cell.angle_gamma   90.00
#
_symmetry.space_group_name_H-M   'P 1'
#
loop_
_entity.id
_entity.type
_entity.pdbx_description
1 polymer ?
#
loop_
_entity_poly.entity_id
_entity_poly.type
_entity_poly.pdbx_seq_one_letter_code
_entity_poly.pdbx_strand_id
1 'polypeptide(L)'
;MKAISKYFAMCAIALLGLANTSCMSDDIESTAACDYSVVLEYKVGGSATETRAAVTRAAVEDGSEDLNENLINRLDLFVFKPDGSRVKQVTFNSADVKGSSPTTEYRHKELTRNELTRSDIDGNVLYLVANLDNWGNINNLNDLKIATINQATTFQHNQKQSAFVMDAKMLKREVTAGKIHLKFQLKRALAKIRLNVQDDKGNAVAPTAYACQLVNYAADGSIIEEGICADNKLTKAAAVATPNLKVEGKAVFYSYANSWIDKTKNPYAEEPIDVSKQTYILLKAKYKGKDYFYKVPVNKRLYESNDAAIINWTKYEPLYRLDRNTIYDVTATVDREGGSDPEHPAELNVLPTVLPWENGANYTFNDAISIKTNIEKNGENGNEIAFNDATFGPKISFTEMNTNGKSWVLQTDSPDYGFIYADKVKADGSYDLADVMTVITGNGTTTEVAPFYVVPRSVLDYTQRDNYTCRVYMVAYSPNMKVIINAPSDGSAGTATGTGSKTEMVFTQVK
;
A
#
# COMPACT_ATOMS: atom_id res chain seq x y z
N MET A 1 54.35 -51.29 67.01
CA MET A 1 54.91 -50.11 66.30
C MET A 1 53.98 -49.82 65.13
N LYS A 2 53.05 -48.87 65.25
CA LYS A 2 53.20 -47.45 64.90
C LYS A 2 53.74 -47.21 63.47
N ALA A 3 52.87 -46.63 62.64
CA ALA A 3 53.13 -45.66 61.56
C ALA A 3 53.90 -46.13 60.30
N ILE A 4 53.71 -45.63 59.08
CA ILE A 4 52.82 -44.65 58.42
C ILE A 4 53.03 -44.88 56.90
N SER A 5 52.01 -44.62 56.09
CA SER A 5 52.05 -44.14 54.69
C SER A 5 51.38 -45.06 53.67
N LYS A 6 50.14 -44.69 53.29
CA LYS A 6 49.59 -44.61 51.92
C LYS A 6 48.06 -44.46 51.97
N TYR A 7 47.62 -43.22 52.25
CA TYR A 7 46.40 -42.65 51.66
C TYR A 7 46.81 -42.15 50.25
N PHE A 8 46.06 -42.16 49.14
CA PHE A 8 44.64 -42.01 48.87
C PHE A 8 44.38 -42.62 47.47
N ALA A 9 43.43 -43.56 47.32
CA ALA A 9 42.77 -43.90 46.04
C ALA A 9 41.50 -44.69 46.37
N MET A 10 40.44 -43.96 46.76
CA MET A 10 39.22 -43.82 45.97
C MET A 10 38.37 -45.09 45.86
N CYS A 11 37.56 -45.30 46.90
CA CYS A 11 36.22 -45.86 46.78
C CYS A 11 35.35 -44.92 45.94
N ALA A 12 35.08 -45.26 44.68
CA ALA A 12 33.99 -44.68 43.91
C ALA A 12 33.64 -45.57 42.70
N ILE A 13 33.26 -46.83 42.94
CA ILE A 13 32.56 -47.65 41.95
C ILE A 13 31.43 -48.36 42.69
N ALA A 14 30.25 -47.76 42.69
CA ALA A 14 28.93 -48.40 42.77
C ALA A 14 27.86 -47.34 43.06
N LEU A 15 27.47 -46.58 42.03
CA LEU A 15 26.18 -45.87 41.95
C LEU A 15 25.95 -45.50 40.48
N LEU A 16 25.87 -46.54 39.65
CA LEU A 16 25.38 -46.51 38.28
C LEU A 16 23.96 -47.08 38.31
N GLY A 17 22.96 -46.21 38.19
CA GLY A 17 21.57 -46.60 38.07
C GLY A 17 20.61 -45.54 38.58
N LEU A 18 19.90 -44.90 37.64
CA LEU A 18 18.68 -44.10 37.83
C LEU A 18 18.85 -42.65 38.32
N ALA A 19 19.21 -41.77 37.38
CA ALA A 19 18.75 -40.37 37.38
C ALA A 19 18.71 -39.84 35.93
N ASN A 20 17.75 -40.34 35.14
CA ASN A 20 17.26 -39.62 33.95
C ASN A 20 16.00 -38.88 34.38
N THR A 21 16.04 -37.55 34.28
CA THR A 21 14.97 -36.56 33.99
C THR A 21 15.17 -35.30 34.83
N SER A 22 15.94 -34.36 34.30
CA SER A 22 15.76 -32.93 34.57
C SER A 22 16.36 -32.14 33.42
N CYS A 23 15.52 -31.32 32.78
CA CYS A 23 15.82 -30.39 31.72
C CYS A 23 17.16 -29.66 31.95
N MET A 24 18.13 -29.91 31.07
CA MET A 24 19.13 -28.90 30.75
C MET A 24 18.74 -28.33 29.39
N SER A 25 18.55 -27.02 29.35
CA SER A 25 18.45 -26.23 28.14
C SER A 25 19.72 -26.44 27.31
N ASP A 26 19.59 -27.03 26.13
CA ASP A 26 20.66 -27.10 25.14
C ASP A 26 20.93 -25.71 24.53
N ASP A 27 21.49 -24.80 25.33
CA ASP A 27 22.24 -23.65 24.84
C ASP A 27 23.72 -24.07 24.76
N ILE A 28 24.05 -24.97 23.84
CA ILE A 28 25.44 -25.28 23.47
C ILE A 28 25.81 -24.35 22.31
N GLU A 29 26.26 -23.15 22.65
CA GLU A 29 26.97 -22.25 21.73
C GLU A 29 28.49 -22.37 21.86
N SER A 30 29.03 -23.53 22.30
CA SER A 30 30.47 -23.69 22.54
C SER A 30 31.07 -25.06 22.19
N THR A 31 30.74 -25.64 21.04
CA THR A 31 31.56 -26.69 20.42
C THR A 31 32.16 -26.21 19.10
N ALA A 32 33.48 -26.01 19.12
CA ALA A 32 34.28 -25.92 17.91
C ALA A 32 34.26 -27.28 17.17
N ALA A 33 34.18 -27.24 15.84
CA ALA A 33 34.36 -28.36 14.90
C ALA A 33 33.17 -29.32 14.61
N CYS A 34 31.93 -28.91 14.79
CA CYS A 34 30.82 -29.57 14.09
C CYS A 34 30.64 -28.94 12.71
N ASP A 35 30.89 -29.68 11.63
CA ASP A 35 30.58 -29.25 10.27
C ASP A 35 29.05 -29.24 10.08
N TYR A 36 28.42 -28.11 10.39
CA TYR A 36 27.00 -27.90 10.12
C TYR A 36 26.77 -27.97 8.60
N SER A 37 25.84 -28.81 8.16
CA SER A 37 25.28 -28.69 6.80
C SER A 37 24.45 -27.42 6.70
N VAL A 38 24.48 -26.76 5.55
CA VAL A 38 23.73 -25.52 5.35
C VAL A 38 22.46 -25.81 4.55
N VAL A 39 21.36 -25.17 4.91
CA VAL A 39 20.08 -25.21 4.18
C VAL A 39 19.75 -23.79 3.74
N LEU A 40 19.65 -23.61 2.42
CA LEU A 40 19.10 -22.41 1.83
C LEU A 40 17.58 -22.50 1.81
N GLU A 41 16.91 -21.57 2.47
CA GLU A 41 15.45 -21.50 2.53
C GLU A 41 14.98 -20.26 1.81
N TYR A 42 14.14 -20.44 0.79
CA TYR A 42 13.68 -19.31 -0.01
C TYR A 42 12.21 -19.43 -0.40
N LYS A 43 11.57 -18.27 -0.47
CA LYS A 43 10.25 -18.09 -1.08
C LYS A 43 10.18 -16.73 -1.78
N VAL A 44 9.26 -16.59 -2.72
CA VAL A 44 8.85 -15.28 -3.25
C VAL A 44 7.87 -14.69 -2.25
N GLY A 45 8.13 -13.45 -1.82
CA GLY A 45 7.30 -12.79 -0.82
C GLY A 45 7.02 -11.33 -1.14
N GLY A 46 6.36 -10.67 -0.19
CA GLY A 46 5.87 -9.30 -0.30
C GLY A 46 6.89 -8.18 -0.19
N SER A 47 6.42 -6.97 -0.49
CA SER A 47 7.08 -5.72 -0.14
C SER A 47 6.49 -5.19 1.16
N ALA A 48 7.14 -5.47 2.29
CA ALA A 48 6.85 -4.78 3.55
C ALA A 48 7.44 -3.36 3.47
N THR A 49 6.75 -2.44 2.80
CA THR A 49 7.03 -1.00 3.01
C THR A 49 6.14 -0.52 4.15
N GLU A 50 6.67 -0.53 5.38
CA GLU A 50 5.99 -0.22 6.66
C GLU A 50 5.44 1.21 6.81
N THR A 51 5.27 1.99 5.73
CA THR A 51 4.87 3.41 5.83
C THR A 51 3.86 3.86 4.77
N ARG A 52 3.21 2.94 4.06
CA ARG A 52 2.17 3.30 3.08
C ARG A 52 0.81 3.21 3.75
N ALA A 53 0.13 4.35 3.85
CA ALA A 53 -1.26 4.42 4.29
C ALA A 53 -2.07 3.32 3.59
N ALA A 54 -2.60 2.41 4.40
CA ALA A 54 -3.29 1.21 3.96
C ALA A 54 -4.48 1.61 3.07
N VAL A 55 -4.39 1.23 1.79
CA VAL A 55 -5.51 1.38 0.86
C VAL A 55 -6.45 0.21 1.08
N THR A 56 -7.73 0.54 1.24
CA THR A 56 -8.83 -0.36 1.58
C THR A 56 -9.02 -1.51 0.57
N ARG A 57 -9.25 -2.72 1.11
CA ARG A 57 -9.73 -3.96 0.47
C ARG A 57 -9.15 -4.24 -0.92
N ALA A 58 -8.03 -4.95 -0.97
CA ALA A 58 -7.66 -5.73 -2.14
C ALA A 58 -7.68 -7.23 -1.82
N ALA A 59 -8.15 -8.01 -2.79
CA ALA A 59 -7.79 -9.42 -2.87
C ALA A 59 -6.26 -9.52 -2.84
N VAL A 60 -5.74 -10.40 -1.99
CA VAL A 60 -4.31 -10.71 -1.95
C VAL A 60 -3.97 -11.42 -3.26
N GLU A 61 -3.00 -10.90 -4.02
CA GLU A 61 -2.55 -11.48 -5.29
C GLU A 61 -1.08 -11.90 -5.16
N ASP A 62 -0.86 -13.21 -5.09
CA ASP A 62 0.43 -13.85 -4.84
C ASP A 62 1.34 -13.91 -6.09
N GLY A 63 0.91 -13.27 -7.17
CA GLY A 63 1.54 -13.32 -8.47
C GLY A 63 1.03 -14.48 -9.33
N SER A 64 0.77 -14.21 -10.59
CA SER A 64 0.20 -15.16 -11.53
C SER A 64 1.25 -16.17 -12.02
N GLU A 65 0.97 -17.45 -11.77
CA GLU A 65 1.72 -18.57 -12.34
C GLU A 65 1.68 -18.56 -13.88
N ASP A 66 0.51 -18.25 -14.45
CA ASP A 66 0.31 -18.13 -15.90
C ASP A 66 1.20 -17.06 -16.53
N LEU A 67 1.63 -16.07 -15.76
CA LEU A 67 2.50 -14.97 -16.20
C LEU A 67 3.96 -15.16 -15.78
N ASN A 68 4.29 -16.30 -15.17
CA ASN A 68 5.61 -16.64 -14.62
C ASN A 68 6.12 -15.61 -13.59
N GLU A 69 5.22 -14.93 -12.88
CA GLU A 69 5.58 -13.85 -11.94
C GLU A 69 6.36 -14.38 -10.72
N ASN A 70 6.22 -15.67 -10.42
CA ASN A 70 6.87 -16.38 -9.31
C ASN A 70 7.96 -17.36 -9.74
N LEU A 71 8.12 -17.56 -11.05
CA LEU A 71 8.96 -18.64 -11.57
C LEU A 71 10.43 -18.39 -11.25
N ILE A 72 11.06 -19.34 -10.58
CA ILE A 72 12.49 -19.40 -10.27
C ILE A 72 13.11 -20.54 -11.06
N ASN A 73 14.04 -20.18 -11.95
CA ASN A 73 14.84 -21.10 -12.76
C ASN A 73 16.29 -21.19 -12.29
N ARG A 74 16.76 -20.17 -11.55
CA ARG A 74 18.14 -20.03 -11.10
C ARG A 74 18.21 -19.15 -9.86
N LEU A 75 19.14 -19.45 -8.97
CA LEU A 75 19.51 -18.62 -7.83
C LEU A 75 21.02 -18.38 -7.80
N ASP A 76 21.46 -17.19 -7.43
CA ASP A 76 22.86 -16.82 -7.22
C ASP A 76 22.99 -16.23 -5.81
N LEU A 77 23.74 -16.91 -4.94
CA LEU A 77 24.05 -16.45 -3.59
C LEU A 77 25.37 -15.70 -3.60
N PHE A 78 25.36 -14.45 -3.15
CA PHE A 78 26.53 -13.63 -2.92
C PHE A 78 26.80 -13.50 -1.43
N VAL A 79 28.07 -13.66 -1.06
CA VAL A 79 28.56 -13.55 0.31
C VAL A 79 29.60 -12.44 0.36
N PHE A 80 29.37 -11.43 1.19
CA PHE A 80 30.26 -10.29 1.36
C PHE A 80 30.72 -10.17 2.81
N LYS A 81 31.98 -9.78 3.01
CA LYS A 81 32.46 -9.36 4.33
C LYS A 81 31.79 -8.05 4.76
N PRO A 82 31.87 -7.67 6.04
CA PRO A 82 31.42 -6.35 6.50
C PRO A 82 32.08 -5.17 5.78
N ASP A 83 33.31 -5.33 5.29
CA ASP A 83 34.02 -4.33 4.47
C ASP A 83 33.52 -4.24 3.01
N GLY A 84 32.57 -5.10 2.64
CA GLY A 84 31.98 -5.18 1.30
C GLY A 84 32.73 -6.09 0.33
N SER A 85 33.91 -6.63 0.65
CA SER A 85 34.63 -7.55 -0.25
C SER A 85 33.88 -8.87 -0.44
N ARG A 86 33.83 -9.38 -1.68
CA ARG A 86 33.17 -10.65 -1.97
C ARG A 86 34.00 -11.82 -1.44
N VAL A 87 33.39 -12.61 -0.57
CA VAL A 87 33.94 -13.89 -0.07
C VAL A 87 33.67 -15.00 -1.07
N LYS A 88 32.41 -15.12 -1.50
CA LYS A 88 31.95 -16.23 -2.32
C LYS A 88 30.77 -15.82 -3.19
N GLN A 89 30.64 -16.51 -4.33
CA GLN A 89 29.44 -16.50 -5.16
C GLN A 89 29.12 -17.96 -5.52
N VAL A 90 27.87 -18.36 -5.33
CA VAL A 90 27.41 -19.73 -5.55
C VAL A 90 26.16 -19.71 -6.42
N THR A 91 26.17 -20.47 -7.51
CA THR A 91 25.04 -20.57 -8.44
C THR A 91 24.29 -21.87 -8.22
N PHE A 92 22.96 -21.80 -8.12
CA PHE A 92 22.06 -22.94 -8.03
C PHE A 92 21.10 -22.96 -9.23
N ASN A 93 21.26 -23.95 -10.11
CA ASN A 93 20.45 -24.13 -11.33
C ASN A 93 20.01 -25.59 -11.54
N SER A 94 20.08 -26.40 -10.48
CA SER A 94 19.69 -27.81 -10.43
C SER A 94 18.16 -27.99 -10.43
N ALA A 95 17.69 -29.22 -10.64
CA ALA A 95 16.25 -29.55 -10.74
C ALA A 95 15.45 -29.25 -9.46
N ASP A 96 16.12 -29.25 -8.30
CA ASP A 96 15.58 -28.83 -7.00
C ASP A 96 15.52 -27.30 -6.82
N VAL A 97 15.87 -26.51 -7.85
CA VAL A 97 15.65 -25.06 -7.92
C VAL A 97 14.79 -24.70 -9.12
N LYS A 98 15.13 -25.24 -10.30
CA LYS A 98 14.52 -24.89 -11.56
C LYS A 98 13.02 -25.19 -11.62
N GLY A 99 12.24 -24.26 -12.17
CA GLY A 99 10.80 -24.43 -12.38
C GLY A 99 9.93 -24.23 -11.13
N SER A 100 10.48 -23.66 -10.04
CA SER A 100 9.70 -23.48 -8.80
C SER A 100 9.07 -22.12 -8.67
N SER A 101 7.94 -22.06 -7.94
CA SER A 101 7.21 -20.83 -7.63
C SER A 101 6.78 -20.81 -6.16
N PRO A 102 7.70 -20.89 -5.18
CA PRO A 102 7.32 -21.00 -3.77
C PRO A 102 6.76 -19.67 -3.24
N THR A 103 5.43 -19.57 -3.04
CA THR A 103 4.76 -18.37 -2.52
C THR A 103 4.24 -18.51 -1.09
N THR A 104 3.85 -19.72 -0.66
CA THR A 104 3.30 -20.02 0.67
C THR A 104 4.39 -20.50 1.63
N GLU A 105 4.95 -21.66 1.31
CA GLU A 105 5.98 -22.34 2.09
C GLU A 105 7.39 -22.02 1.58
N TYR A 106 8.36 -22.07 2.49
CA TYR A 106 9.76 -21.99 2.11
C TYR A 106 10.16 -23.26 1.38
N ARG A 107 10.85 -23.11 0.25
CA ARG A 107 11.56 -24.21 -0.39
C ARG A 107 12.91 -24.38 0.29
N HIS A 108 13.30 -25.64 0.51
CA HIS A 108 14.54 -25.98 1.19
C HIS A 108 15.52 -26.60 0.19
N LYS A 109 16.72 -26.03 0.12
CA LYS A 109 17.85 -26.52 -0.67
C LYS A 109 19.00 -26.84 0.27
N GLU A 110 19.27 -28.11 0.48
CA GLU A 110 20.47 -28.52 1.22
C GLU A 110 21.73 -28.25 0.39
N LEU A 111 22.74 -27.70 1.04
CA LEU A 111 24.01 -27.33 0.46
C LEU A 111 25.11 -28.28 0.96
N THR A 112 25.98 -28.67 0.04
CA THR A 112 27.19 -29.41 0.32
C THR A 112 28.26 -28.49 0.90
N ARG A 113 29.25 -29.07 1.60
CA ARG A 113 30.41 -28.33 2.14
C ARG A 113 31.22 -27.59 1.06
N ASN A 114 31.18 -28.06 -0.18
CA ASN A 114 31.86 -27.39 -1.30
C ASN A 114 31.10 -26.12 -1.73
N GLU A 115 29.78 -26.14 -1.65
CA GLU A 115 28.93 -25.00 -2.01
C GLU A 115 29.01 -23.90 -0.95
N LEU A 116 28.82 -24.22 0.34
CA LEU A 116 28.86 -23.21 1.40
C LEU A 116 29.23 -23.82 2.75
N THR A 117 30.11 -23.13 3.48
CA THR A 117 30.57 -23.55 4.82
C THR A 117 30.12 -22.55 5.88
N ARG A 118 30.16 -22.95 7.15
CA ARG A 118 29.90 -22.05 8.28
C ARG A 118 30.82 -20.83 8.28
N SER A 119 32.10 -20.99 7.96
CA SER A 119 33.06 -19.88 7.86
C SER A 119 32.76 -18.90 6.73
N ASP A 120 32.09 -19.35 5.66
CA ASP A 120 31.60 -18.44 4.62
C ASP A 120 30.45 -17.57 5.15
N ILE A 121 29.69 -18.03 6.13
CA ILE A 121 28.45 -17.37 6.60
C ILE A 121 28.71 -16.45 7.79
N ASP A 122 29.45 -16.92 8.78
CA ASP A 122 29.55 -16.26 10.08
C ASP A 122 30.21 -14.87 9.93
N GLY A 123 29.50 -13.82 10.36
CA GLY A 123 29.96 -12.43 10.28
C GLY A 123 29.81 -11.75 8.91
N ASN A 124 29.27 -12.44 7.90
CA ASN A 124 29.14 -11.93 6.53
C ASN A 124 27.71 -11.52 6.19
N VAL A 125 27.56 -10.68 5.16
CA VAL A 125 26.29 -10.22 4.59
C VAL A 125 25.98 -11.02 3.33
N LEU A 126 24.78 -11.60 3.28
CA LEU A 126 24.37 -12.50 2.21
C LEU A 126 23.21 -11.92 1.40
N TYR A 127 23.31 -12.02 0.08
CA TYR A 127 22.25 -11.67 -0.86
C TYR A 127 21.95 -12.84 -1.79
N LEU A 128 20.68 -13.07 -2.09
CA LEU A 128 20.22 -14.07 -3.03
C LEU A 128 19.57 -13.36 -4.21
N VAL A 129 19.96 -13.69 -5.43
CA VAL A 129 19.40 -13.13 -6.67
C VAL A 129 18.80 -14.29 -7.48
N ALA A 130 17.61 -14.11 -8.04
CA ALA A 130 16.94 -15.08 -8.88
C ALA A 130 16.92 -14.64 -10.35
N ASN A 131 17.03 -15.61 -11.26
CA ASN A 131 16.76 -15.47 -12.71
C ASN A 131 17.57 -14.40 -13.44
N LEU A 132 18.77 -14.06 -12.95
CA LEU A 132 19.69 -13.18 -13.66
C LEU A 132 20.85 -13.98 -14.25
N ASP A 133 20.90 -14.10 -15.57
CA ASP A 133 21.88 -14.96 -16.24
C ASP A 133 23.28 -14.35 -16.31
N ASN A 134 23.38 -13.02 -16.35
CA ASN A 134 24.63 -12.27 -16.41
C ASN A 134 24.56 -11.06 -15.48
N TRP A 135 25.50 -11.00 -14.53
CA TRP A 135 25.63 -9.93 -13.54
C TRP A 135 26.94 -9.13 -13.70
N GLY A 136 27.68 -9.34 -14.79
CA GLY A 136 28.96 -8.67 -15.04
C GLY A 136 30.05 -9.11 -14.06
N ASN A 137 30.91 -8.18 -13.64
CA ASN A 137 31.97 -8.42 -12.67
C ASN A 137 31.61 -7.82 -11.30
N ILE A 138 31.02 -8.62 -10.41
CA ILE A 138 30.75 -8.24 -9.03
C ILE A 138 31.88 -8.72 -8.12
N ASN A 139 32.80 -7.85 -7.71
CA ASN A 139 33.90 -8.18 -6.79
C ASN A 139 33.65 -7.73 -5.35
N ASN A 140 32.73 -6.79 -5.15
CA ASN A 140 32.35 -6.26 -3.85
C ASN A 140 30.86 -5.86 -3.83
N LEU A 141 30.33 -5.54 -2.65
CA LEU A 141 28.92 -5.16 -2.47
C LEU A 141 28.57 -3.87 -3.21
N ASN A 142 29.50 -2.92 -3.33
CA ASN A 142 29.25 -1.70 -4.08
C ASN A 142 29.07 -2.00 -5.57
N ASP A 143 29.86 -2.90 -6.15
CA ASP A 143 29.68 -3.36 -7.53
C ASP A 143 28.25 -3.93 -7.72
N LEU A 144 27.76 -4.74 -6.76
CA LEU A 144 26.40 -5.30 -6.82
C LEU A 144 25.32 -4.22 -6.74
N LYS A 145 25.55 -3.17 -5.93
CA LYS A 145 24.61 -2.05 -5.76
C LYS A 145 24.50 -1.16 -6.99
N ILE A 146 25.58 -1.00 -7.75
CA ILE A 146 25.58 -0.17 -8.98
C ILE A 146 25.26 -0.98 -10.23
N ALA A 147 25.34 -2.31 -10.18
CA ALA A 147 25.04 -3.16 -11.31
C ALA A 147 23.55 -3.15 -11.68
N THR A 148 23.30 -3.14 -12.98
CA THR A 148 21.97 -3.18 -13.59
C THR A 148 21.64 -4.57 -14.11
N ILE A 149 20.35 -4.85 -14.23
CA ILE A 149 19.83 -6.12 -14.74
C ILE A 149 20.18 -6.31 -16.23
N ASN A 150 20.32 -5.22 -16.99
CA ASN A 150 20.74 -5.21 -18.40
C ASN A 150 19.81 -6.04 -19.32
N GLN A 151 18.50 -6.04 -19.03
CA GLN A 151 17.49 -6.75 -19.83
C GLN A 151 16.63 -5.80 -20.70
N ALA A 152 17.04 -4.55 -20.88
CA ALA A 152 16.23 -3.55 -21.60
C ALA A 152 15.83 -3.97 -23.03
N THR A 153 16.64 -4.78 -23.71
CA THR A 153 16.38 -5.25 -25.08
C THR A 153 15.42 -6.43 -25.16
N THR A 154 15.26 -7.19 -24.08
CA THR A 154 14.40 -8.37 -24.01
C THR A 154 13.14 -8.15 -23.19
N PHE A 155 13.13 -7.12 -22.33
CA PHE A 155 12.02 -6.78 -21.45
C PHE A 155 10.73 -6.49 -22.21
N GLN A 156 9.66 -7.24 -21.88
CA GLN A 156 8.36 -7.10 -22.53
C GLN A 156 7.37 -6.40 -21.58
N HIS A 157 7.40 -5.07 -21.52
CA HIS A 157 6.57 -4.29 -20.59
C HIS A 157 5.05 -4.57 -20.62
N ASN A 158 4.51 -5.19 -21.68
CA ASN A 158 3.08 -5.49 -21.82
C ASN A 158 2.80 -6.94 -22.27
N GLN A 159 3.68 -7.89 -21.94
CA GLN A 159 3.51 -9.31 -22.26
C GLN A 159 3.93 -10.20 -21.09
N LYS A 160 3.67 -11.50 -21.20
CA LYS A 160 4.20 -12.52 -20.28
C LYS A 160 5.73 -12.50 -20.32
N GLN A 161 6.37 -12.47 -19.14
CA GLN A 161 7.83 -12.61 -19.05
C GLN A 161 8.23 -14.08 -19.06
N SER A 162 9.46 -14.39 -19.47
CA SER A 162 10.01 -15.75 -19.34
C SER A 162 10.20 -16.11 -17.86
N ALA A 163 10.78 -15.20 -17.07
CA ALA A 163 10.87 -15.22 -15.63
C ALA A 163 11.19 -13.81 -15.11
N PHE A 164 10.96 -13.56 -13.81
CA PHE A 164 11.22 -12.27 -13.19
C PHE A 164 12.58 -12.30 -12.48
N VAL A 165 13.40 -11.26 -12.66
CA VAL A 165 14.55 -11.06 -11.75
C VAL A 165 14.01 -10.72 -10.37
N MET A 166 14.60 -11.34 -9.35
CA MET A 166 14.23 -11.13 -7.95
C MET A 166 15.48 -11.08 -7.09
N ASP A 167 15.37 -10.51 -5.90
CA ASP A 167 16.45 -10.49 -4.93
C ASP A 167 15.94 -10.51 -3.50
N ALA A 168 16.84 -10.90 -2.60
CA ALA A 168 16.64 -10.86 -1.17
C ALA A 168 17.98 -10.60 -0.47
N LYS A 169 17.96 -9.76 0.55
CA LYS A 169 18.96 -9.81 1.61
C LYS A 169 18.56 -10.94 2.58
N MET A 170 19.54 -11.62 3.17
CA MET A 170 19.26 -12.66 4.16
C MET A 170 18.39 -12.10 5.29
N LEU A 171 17.23 -12.73 5.50
CA LEU A 171 16.25 -12.30 6.49
C LEU A 171 16.62 -12.82 7.88
N LYS A 172 16.96 -14.11 7.95
CA LYS A 172 17.23 -14.78 9.23
C LYS A 172 18.23 -15.91 9.04
N ARG A 173 19.05 -16.10 10.07
CA ARG A 173 19.91 -17.28 10.27
C ARG A 173 19.41 -18.03 11.51
N GLU A 174 19.21 -19.33 11.40
CA GLU A 174 18.83 -20.19 12.52
C GLU A 174 19.73 -21.43 12.52
N VAL A 175 20.04 -21.96 13.72
CA VAL A 175 20.73 -23.24 13.85
C VAL A 175 19.77 -24.21 14.54
N THR A 176 19.33 -25.23 13.80
CA THR A 176 18.36 -26.20 14.29
C THR A 176 18.78 -27.58 13.83
N ALA A 177 18.71 -28.57 14.74
CA ALA A 177 19.01 -29.97 14.45
C ALA A 177 20.38 -30.19 13.74
N GLY A 178 21.41 -29.44 14.13
CA GLY A 178 22.76 -29.56 13.54
C GLY A 178 22.90 -28.97 12.12
N LYS A 179 21.93 -28.17 11.67
CA LYS A 179 21.97 -27.47 10.37
C LYS A 179 21.89 -25.95 10.54
N ILE A 180 22.56 -25.21 9.67
CA ILE A 180 22.41 -23.76 9.56
C ILE A 180 21.36 -23.46 8.48
N HIS A 181 20.26 -22.84 8.86
CA HIS A 181 19.18 -22.42 7.96
C HIS A 181 19.35 -20.93 7.62
N LEU A 182 19.42 -20.62 6.33
CA LEU A 182 19.52 -19.25 5.81
C LEU A 182 18.22 -18.90 5.08
N LYS A 183 17.41 -18.04 5.69
CA LYS A 183 16.08 -17.65 5.18
C LYS A 183 16.17 -16.42 4.29
N PHE A 184 15.60 -16.51 3.10
CA PHE A 184 15.50 -15.43 2.11
C PHE A 184 14.06 -15.25 1.66
N GLN A 185 13.61 -14.00 1.58
CA GLN A 185 12.32 -13.63 1.01
C GLN A 185 12.55 -12.78 -0.24
N LEU A 186 12.41 -13.42 -1.40
CA LEU A 186 12.68 -12.83 -2.71
C LEU A 186 11.59 -11.82 -3.06
N LYS A 187 12.01 -10.62 -3.49
CA LYS A 187 11.16 -9.56 -4.00
C LYS A 187 11.38 -9.42 -5.50
N ARG A 188 10.31 -9.29 -6.27
CA ARG A 188 10.40 -9.03 -7.72
C ARG A 188 11.02 -7.67 -7.98
N ALA A 189 11.96 -7.58 -8.92
CA ALA A 189 12.57 -6.31 -9.30
C ALA A 189 11.59 -5.36 -10.02
N LEU A 190 10.50 -5.90 -10.57
CA LEU A 190 9.46 -5.19 -11.31
C LEU A 190 8.30 -4.74 -10.41
N ALA A 191 7.63 -3.67 -10.84
CA ALA A 191 6.29 -3.27 -10.44
C ALA A 191 5.25 -3.78 -11.46
N LYS A 192 4.03 -4.04 -11.00
CA LYS A 192 2.87 -4.37 -11.84
C LYS A 192 1.92 -3.19 -11.89
N ILE A 193 1.41 -2.86 -13.06
CA ILE A 193 0.43 -1.80 -13.27
C ILE A 193 -0.79 -2.44 -13.92
N ARG A 194 -1.97 -2.26 -13.33
CA ARG A 194 -3.24 -2.75 -13.86
C ARG A 194 -4.15 -1.58 -14.15
N LEU A 195 -4.59 -1.45 -15.39
CA LEU A 195 -5.53 -0.42 -15.81
C LEU A 195 -6.94 -1.01 -15.91
N ASN A 196 -7.85 -0.42 -15.16
CA ASN A 196 -9.30 -0.53 -15.32
C ASN A 196 -9.83 0.74 -15.96
N VAL A 197 -10.70 0.62 -16.97
CA VAL A 197 -11.32 1.78 -17.63
C VAL A 197 -12.82 1.73 -17.39
N GLN A 198 -13.42 2.88 -17.07
CA GLN A 198 -14.85 3.04 -16.88
C GLN A 198 -15.41 4.14 -17.79
N ASP A 199 -16.67 4.00 -18.20
CA ASP A 199 -17.40 5.06 -18.89
C ASP A 199 -17.93 6.13 -17.92
N ASP A 200 -18.64 7.12 -18.46
CA ASP A 200 -19.24 8.25 -17.71
C ASP A 200 -20.33 7.83 -16.72
N LYS A 201 -20.75 6.56 -16.76
CA LYS A 201 -21.74 5.95 -15.86
C LYS A 201 -21.11 4.98 -14.87
N GLY A 202 -19.77 4.86 -14.88
CA GLY A 202 -19.03 3.94 -14.02
C GLY A 202 -19.03 2.48 -14.50
N ASN A 203 -19.54 2.18 -15.69
CA ASN A 203 -19.52 0.82 -16.23
C ASN A 203 -18.11 0.48 -16.73
N ALA A 204 -17.66 -0.76 -16.48
CA ALA A 204 -16.38 -1.23 -16.95
C ALA A 204 -16.31 -1.30 -18.49
N VAL A 205 -15.23 -0.79 -19.06
CA VAL A 205 -14.93 -0.83 -20.49
C VAL A 205 -13.87 -1.91 -20.72
N ALA A 206 -14.19 -2.89 -21.57
CA ALA A 206 -13.28 -4.01 -21.83
C ALA A 206 -11.97 -3.54 -22.51
N PRO A 207 -10.81 -4.19 -22.22
CA PRO A 207 -9.52 -3.89 -22.86
C PRO A 207 -9.50 -4.02 -24.39
N THR A 208 -10.51 -4.64 -25.01
CA THR A 208 -10.67 -4.71 -26.46
C THR A 208 -11.31 -3.47 -27.06
N ALA A 209 -11.91 -2.59 -26.24
CA ALA A 209 -12.66 -1.42 -26.67
C ALA A 209 -11.88 -0.09 -26.52
N TYR A 210 -10.65 -0.14 -26.02
CA TYR A 210 -9.76 1.01 -25.93
C TYR A 210 -8.33 0.65 -26.37
N ALA A 211 -7.53 1.67 -26.64
CA ALA A 211 -6.12 1.54 -26.94
C ALA A 211 -5.31 2.32 -25.92
N CYS A 212 -4.09 1.89 -25.62
CA CYS A 212 -3.24 2.54 -24.63
C CYS A 212 -1.75 2.37 -24.94
N GLN A 213 -0.93 3.22 -24.33
CA GLN A 213 0.53 3.21 -24.41
C GLN A 213 1.10 3.54 -23.03
N LEU A 214 2.05 2.73 -22.54
CA LEU A 214 2.80 3.06 -21.35
C LEU A 214 3.94 4.03 -21.71
N VAL A 215 4.00 5.15 -21.00
CA VAL A 215 4.96 6.22 -21.25
C VAL A 215 5.85 6.42 -20.02
N ASN A 216 7.14 6.69 -20.26
CA ASN A 216 8.17 6.91 -19.25
C ASN A 216 8.28 5.72 -18.26
N TYR A 217 8.25 4.49 -18.76
CA TYR A 217 8.54 3.32 -17.94
C TYR A 217 10.03 3.01 -17.94
N ALA A 218 10.51 2.40 -16.86
CA ALA A 218 11.89 1.93 -16.77
C ALA A 218 11.98 0.52 -17.39
N ALA A 219 12.82 0.38 -18.42
CA ALA A 219 13.07 -0.90 -19.10
C ALA A 219 14.22 -1.71 -18.47
N ASP A 220 14.94 -1.12 -17.53
CA ASP A 220 15.99 -1.76 -16.75
C ASP A 220 15.91 -1.31 -15.28
N GLY A 221 16.69 -1.92 -14.40
CA GLY A 221 16.75 -1.54 -12.99
C GLY A 221 17.93 -2.14 -12.24
N SER A 222 18.04 -1.79 -10.96
CA SER A 222 19.04 -2.36 -10.06
C SER A 222 18.76 -3.84 -9.78
N ILE A 223 19.84 -4.62 -9.62
CA ILE A 223 19.74 -6.04 -9.28
C ILE A 223 19.13 -6.21 -7.88
N ILE A 224 19.60 -5.44 -6.89
CA ILE A 224 19.16 -5.52 -5.49
C ILE A 224 18.43 -4.27 -5.00
N GLU A 225 17.62 -4.41 -3.94
CA GLU A 225 16.77 -3.33 -3.39
C GLU A 225 17.57 -2.12 -2.88
N GLU A 226 18.75 -2.37 -2.31
CA GLU A 226 19.67 -1.32 -1.85
C GLU A 226 20.50 -0.69 -2.99
N GLY A 227 20.27 -1.13 -4.23
CA GLY A 227 20.98 -0.65 -5.39
C GLY A 227 20.49 0.72 -5.86
N ILE A 228 21.35 1.40 -6.61
CA ILE A 228 21.03 2.68 -7.25
C ILE A 228 21.03 2.44 -8.75
N CYS A 229 19.96 2.82 -9.43
CA CYS A 229 19.97 2.90 -10.89
C CYS A 229 20.00 4.37 -11.31
N ALA A 230 21.20 4.88 -11.54
CA ALA A 230 21.42 6.27 -11.94
C ALA A 230 20.90 6.56 -13.38
N ASP A 231 20.81 5.51 -14.21
CA ASP A 231 20.53 5.58 -15.65
C ASP A 231 19.31 4.74 -16.05
N ASN A 232 18.21 4.76 -15.29
CA ASN A 232 16.95 4.23 -15.80
C ASN A 232 16.49 5.08 -16.98
N LYS A 233 16.99 4.76 -18.19
CA LYS A 233 16.57 5.38 -19.44
C LYS A 233 15.09 5.09 -19.62
N LEU A 234 14.30 6.13 -19.35
CA LEU A 234 12.86 6.03 -19.47
C LEU A 234 12.48 5.84 -20.93
N THR A 235 11.61 4.87 -21.14
CA THR A 235 11.20 4.43 -22.46
C THR A 235 9.74 4.82 -22.68
N LYS A 236 9.41 5.18 -23.91
CA LYS A 236 8.03 5.31 -24.39
C LYS A 236 7.71 4.05 -25.20
N ALA A 237 6.61 3.37 -24.89
CA ALA A 237 6.21 2.18 -25.65
C ALA A 237 5.90 2.55 -27.12
N ALA A 238 5.66 1.55 -27.98
CA ALA A 238 5.20 1.79 -29.35
C ALA A 238 3.84 2.54 -29.38
N ALA A 239 3.35 2.90 -30.57
CA ALA A 239 2.13 3.68 -30.75
C ALA A 239 0.93 3.13 -29.94
N VAL A 240 0.03 4.04 -29.54
CA VAL A 240 -1.22 3.73 -28.81
C VAL A 240 -2.00 2.63 -29.53
N ALA A 241 -2.11 1.47 -28.88
CA ALA A 241 -2.69 0.26 -29.47
C ALA A 241 -3.50 -0.52 -28.44
N THR A 242 -4.29 -1.49 -28.90
CA THR A 242 -5.02 -2.40 -28.01
C THR A 242 -4.03 -3.10 -27.06
N PRO A 243 -4.32 -3.17 -25.75
CA PRO A 243 -3.49 -3.90 -24.78
C PRO A 243 -3.17 -5.31 -25.25
N ASN A 244 -1.89 -5.70 -25.17
CA ASN A 244 -1.45 -7.07 -25.49
C ASN A 244 -1.75 -8.02 -24.33
N LEU A 245 -1.32 -7.67 -23.12
CA LEU A 245 -1.56 -8.43 -21.90
C LEU A 245 -2.82 -7.97 -21.18
N LYS A 246 -3.71 -8.93 -20.90
CA LYS A 246 -5.01 -8.72 -20.26
C LYS A 246 -5.21 -9.78 -19.19
N VAL A 247 -5.59 -9.36 -18.00
CA VAL A 247 -5.84 -10.26 -16.86
C VAL A 247 -7.13 -9.79 -16.19
N GLU A 248 -8.11 -10.68 -16.05
CA GLU A 248 -9.38 -10.38 -15.37
C GLU A 248 -10.06 -9.09 -15.87
N GLY A 249 -10.05 -8.87 -17.19
CA GLY A 249 -10.65 -7.68 -17.80
C GLY A 249 -9.86 -6.38 -17.60
N LYS A 250 -8.65 -6.43 -17.05
CA LYS A 250 -7.74 -5.28 -16.91
C LYS A 250 -6.58 -5.39 -17.88
N ALA A 251 -6.10 -4.26 -18.39
CA ALA A 251 -4.83 -4.22 -19.11
C ALA A 251 -3.66 -4.25 -18.10
N VAL A 252 -2.61 -5.03 -18.37
CA VAL A 252 -1.49 -5.22 -17.45
C VAL A 252 -0.18 -4.78 -18.09
N PHE A 253 0.63 -4.07 -17.29
CA PHE A 253 1.97 -3.64 -17.66
C PHE A 253 2.96 -3.90 -16.53
N TYR A 254 4.23 -3.95 -16.90
CA TYR A 254 5.36 -4.01 -15.98
C TYR A 254 6.30 -2.83 -16.22
N SER A 255 6.96 -2.40 -15.15
CA SER A 255 8.06 -1.44 -15.20
C SER A 255 9.02 -1.75 -14.06
N TYR A 256 10.30 -1.50 -14.24
CA TYR A 256 11.20 -1.39 -13.09
C TYR A 256 10.88 -0.12 -12.29
N ALA A 257 11.48 -0.01 -11.11
CA ALA A 257 11.28 1.13 -10.22
C ALA A 257 11.66 2.45 -10.91
N ASN A 258 10.84 3.49 -10.71
CA ASN A 258 11.05 4.81 -11.29
C ASN A 258 10.52 5.86 -10.32
N SER A 259 11.23 6.98 -10.16
CA SER A 259 10.81 8.08 -9.29
C SER A 259 10.76 9.37 -10.10
N TRP A 260 9.62 10.05 -10.04
CA TRP A 260 9.41 11.34 -10.72
C TRP A 260 9.20 12.47 -9.72
N ILE A 261 9.64 12.30 -8.48
CA ILE A 261 9.64 13.37 -7.49
C ILE A 261 10.73 14.40 -7.80
N ASP A 262 10.36 15.67 -7.78
CA ASP A 262 11.28 16.79 -7.89
C ASP A 262 11.40 17.49 -6.54
N LYS A 263 12.52 17.25 -5.86
CA LYS A 263 12.78 17.81 -4.53
C LYS A 263 13.18 19.28 -4.54
N THR A 264 13.37 19.87 -5.72
CA THR A 264 13.67 21.30 -5.86
C THR A 264 12.41 22.17 -5.79
N LYS A 265 11.24 21.53 -5.97
CA LYS A 265 9.93 22.19 -5.94
C LYS A 265 9.36 22.27 -4.52
N ASN A 266 8.58 23.31 -4.28
CA ASN A 266 7.81 23.45 -3.05
C ASN A 266 6.43 22.77 -3.20
N PRO A 267 6.17 21.64 -2.52
CA PRO A 267 4.92 20.88 -2.65
C PRO A 267 3.67 21.64 -2.21
N TYR A 268 3.82 22.73 -1.46
CA TYR A 268 2.72 23.64 -1.12
C TYR A 268 2.28 24.51 -2.29
N ALA A 269 3.22 24.93 -3.14
CA ALA A 269 2.98 25.89 -4.22
C ALA A 269 2.67 25.18 -5.55
N GLU A 270 3.33 24.06 -5.82
CA GLU A 270 3.15 23.27 -7.02
C GLU A 270 3.38 21.78 -6.74
N GLU A 271 2.89 20.91 -7.62
CA GLU A 271 3.14 19.48 -7.49
C GLU A 271 4.65 19.19 -7.64
N PRO A 272 5.27 18.44 -6.72
CA PRO A 272 6.70 18.17 -6.74
C PRO A 272 7.04 17.05 -7.74
N ILE A 273 6.65 17.24 -9.00
CA ILE A 273 6.77 16.26 -10.07
C ILE A 273 7.73 16.78 -11.16
N ASP A 274 8.68 15.93 -11.54
CA ASP A 274 9.40 16.01 -12.80
C ASP A 274 8.55 15.37 -13.91
N VAL A 275 7.89 16.20 -14.71
CA VAL A 275 6.97 15.75 -15.78
C VAL A 275 7.66 14.90 -16.84
N SER A 276 8.97 15.05 -17.03
CA SER A 276 9.75 14.25 -17.97
C SER A 276 9.95 12.82 -17.48
N LYS A 277 9.82 12.58 -16.18
CA LYS A 277 10.00 11.27 -15.55
C LYS A 277 8.70 10.58 -15.18
N GLN A 278 7.58 11.30 -15.14
CA GLN A 278 6.31 10.76 -14.69
C GLN A 278 5.90 9.57 -15.55
N THR A 279 5.77 8.39 -14.94
CA THR A 279 5.19 7.23 -15.61
C THR A 279 3.68 7.39 -15.68
N TYR A 280 3.12 7.29 -16.88
CA TYR A 280 1.68 7.41 -17.12
C TYR A 280 1.24 6.48 -18.26
N ILE A 281 -0.07 6.25 -18.34
CA ILE A 281 -0.68 5.56 -19.46
C ILE A 281 -1.36 6.62 -20.35
N LEU A 282 -0.97 6.66 -21.63
CA LEU A 282 -1.71 7.40 -22.64
C LEU A 282 -2.85 6.51 -23.13
N LEU A 283 -4.08 6.88 -22.83
CA LEU A 283 -5.29 6.14 -23.12
C LEU A 283 -6.04 6.79 -24.30
N LYS A 284 -6.42 6.00 -25.30
CA LYS A 284 -7.38 6.38 -26.34
C LYS A 284 -8.69 5.63 -26.08
N ALA A 285 -9.74 6.35 -25.72
CA ALA A 285 -11.04 5.80 -25.37
C ALA A 285 -12.20 6.67 -25.87
N LYS A 286 -13.40 6.09 -25.93
CA LYS A 286 -14.59 6.78 -26.42
C LYS A 286 -15.30 7.56 -25.31
N TYR A 287 -15.67 8.80 -25.60
CA TYR A 287 -16.66 9.56 -24.84
C TYR A 287 -17.78 9.98 -25.80
N LYS A 288 -19.04 9.68 -25.44
CA LYS A 288 -20.22 9.93 -26.28
C LYS A 288 -20.06 9.49 -27.75
N GLY A 289 -19.41 8.35 -27.97
CA GLY A 289 -19.21 7.72 -29.28
C GLY A 289 -18.00 8.20 -30.08
N LYS A 290 -17.29 9.25 -29.64
CA LYS A 290 -16.10 9.81 -30.29
C LYS A 290 -14.83 9.45 -29.52
N ASP A 291 -13.75 9.15 -30.24
CA ASP A 291 -12.45 8.85 -29.67
C ASP A 291 -11.75 10.12 -29.16
N TYR A 292 -11.11 10.01 -28.00
CA TYR A 292 -10.30 11.05 -27.37
C TYR A 292 -9.05 10.46 -26.70
N PHE A 293 -8.07 11.31 -26.40
CA PHE A 293 -6.82 10.94 -25.73
C PHE A 293 -6.75 11.47 -24.30
N TYR A 294 -6.32 10.61 -23.38
CA TYR A 294 -6.24 10.89 -21.94
C TYR A 294 -4.88 10.51 -21.38
N LYS A 295 -4.33 11.34 -20.52
CA LYS A 295 -3.16 11.03 -19.69
C LYS A 295 -3.66 10.48 -18.36
N VAL A 296 -3.28 9.25 -18.06
CA VAL A 296 -3.65 8.55 -16.83
C VAL A 296 -2.40 8.38 -15.97
N PRO A 297 -2.21 9.21 -14.92
CA PRO A 297 -1.10 9.05 -13.99
C PRO A 297 -1.15 7.69 -13.29
N VAL A 298 -0.03 6.97 -13.24
CA VAL A 298 0.01 5.65 -12.58
C VAL A 298 0.09 5.79 -11.05
N ASN A 299 0.87 6.75 -10.56
CA ASN A 299 0.93 7.09 -9.14
C ASN A 299 1.08 8.59 -8.94
N LYS A 300 -0.06 9.25 -8.66
CA LYS A 300 -0.11 10.68 -8.39
C LYS A 300 -1.16 10.88 -7.30
N ARG A 301 -0.71 11.15 -6.09
CA ARG A 301 -1.58 11.30 -4.91
C ARG A 301 -1.19 12.58 -4.17
N LEU A 302 -2.16 13.23 -3.54
CA LEU A 302 -1.92 14.37 -2.67
C LEU A 302 -1.52 13.89 -1.28
N TYR A 303 -0.51 14.52 -0.70
CA TYR A 303 -0.17 14.32 0.70
C TYR A 303 -1.14 15.10 1.58
N GLU A 304 -1.64 14.49 2.65
CA GLU A 304 -2.67 15.08 3.53
C GLU A 304 -2.20 16.31 4.32
N SER A 305 -0.88 16.45 4.51
CA SER A 305 -0.27 17.63 5.13
C SER A 305 0.67 18.31 4.15
N ASN A 306 0.20 18.52 2.92
CA ASN A 306 1.01 19.15 1.88
C ASN A 306 1.33 20.64 2.15
N ASP A 307 0.67 21.22 3.14
CA ASP A 307 0.83 22.57 3.69
C ASP A 307 1.67 22.64 4.97
N ALA A 308 2.25 21.52 5.41
CA ALA A 308 3.11 21.49 6.59
C ALA A 308 4.33 22.42 6.42
N ALA A 309 4.63 23.19 7.47
CA ALA A 309 5.78 24.10 7.49
C ALA A 309 7.14 23.40 7.30
N ILE A 310 7.21 22.10 7.54
CA ILE A 310 8.39 21.25 7.34
C ILE A 310 8.05 20.16 6.33
N ILE A 311 8.78 20.15 5.22
CA ILE A 311 8.61 19.13 4.17
C ILE A 311 9.29 17.83 4.61
N ASN A 312 8.50 16.78 4.82
CA ASN A 312 9.02 15.44 5.05
C ASN A 312 8.96 14.60 3.76
N TRP A 313 10.03 14.62 2.98
CA TRP A 313 10.12 13.91 1.70
C TRP A 313 9.80 12.42 1.78
N THR A 314 10.06 11.76 2.92
CA THR A 314 9.72 10.33 3.10
C THR A 314 8.22 10.04 2.96
N LYS A 315 7.37 11.06 3.14
CA LYS A 315 5.92 10.97 2.97
C LYS A 315 5.45 11.29 1.55
N TYR A 316 6.19 12.14 0.82
CA TYR A 316 5.86 12.50 -0.56
C TYR A 316 6.40 11.51 -1.59
N GLU A 317 7.61 10.99 -1.40
CA GLU A 317 8.24 10.08 -2.38
C GLU A 317 7.36 8.88 -2.76
N PRO A 318 6.70 8.17 -1.83
CA PRO A 318 5.82 7.05 -2.18
C PRO A 318 4.61 7.45 -3.05
N LEU A 319 4.26 8.74 -3.13
CA LEU A 319 3.11 9.25 -3.89
C LEU A 319 3.45 9.50 -5.37
N TYR A 320 4.73 9.56 -5.71
CA TYR A 320 5.22 9.97 -7.03
C TYR A 320 6.34 9.05 -7.56
N ARG A 321 6.17 7.73 -7.38
CA ARG A 321 7.11 6.72 -7.86
C ARG A 321 6.47 5.35 -8.07
N LEU A 322 7.13 4.51 -8.85
CA LEU A 322 6.94 3.06 -8.90
C LEU A 322 7.99 2.38 -8.04
N ASP A 323 7.53 1.51 -7.14
CA ASP A 323 8.39 0.66 -6.34
C ASP A 323 8.35 -0.75 -6.87
N ARG A 324 9.49 -1.41 -6.83
CA ARG A 324 9.60 -2.84 -7.08
C ARG A 324 8.67 -3.65 -6.18
N ASN A 325 8.29 -4.83 -6.65
CA ASN A 325 7.42 -5.77 -5.94
C ASN A 325 6.11 -5.16 -5.42
N THR A 326 5.54 -4.24 -6.20
CA THR A 326 4.32 -3.48 -5.86
C THR A 326 3.35 -3.50 -7.04
N ILE A 327 2.05 -3.63 -6.75
CA ILE A 327 0.97 -3.56 -7.73
C ILE A 327 0.30 -2.19 -7.65
N TYR A 328 0.05 -1.57 -8.81
CA TYR A 328 -0.66 -0.31 -8.96
C TYR A 328 -1.94 -0.54 -9.75
N ASP A 329 -3.08 -0.51 -9.08
CA ASP A 329 -4.40 -0.61 -9.68
C ASP A 329 -4.94 0.77 -9.96
N VAL A 330 -5.04 1.09 -11.24
CA VAL A 330 -5.39 2.41 -11.76
C VAL A 330 -6.76 2.31 -12.40
N THR A 331 -7.75 3.02 -11.86
CA THR A 331 -9.09 3.12 -12.48
C THR A 331 -9.23 4.47 -13.15
N ALA A 332 -9.35 4.47 -14.47
CA ALA A 332 -9.57 5.67 -15.28
C ALA A 332 -11.05 5.76 -15.68
N THR A 333 -11.74 6.81 -15.24
CA THR A 333 -13.13 7.10 -15.62
C THR A 333 -13.15 8.12 -16.75
N VAL A 334 -13.78 7.76 -17.87
CA VAL A 334 -13.92 8.60 -19.06
C VAL A 334 -15.24 9.36 -18.98
N ASP A 335 -15.24 10.48 -18.26
CA ASP A 335 -16.43 11.28 -17.91
C ASP A 335 -16.55 12.61 -18.67
N ARG A 336 -15.57 12.94 -19.52
CA ARG A 336 -15.45 14.22 -20.22
C ARG A 336 -14.75 14.07 -21.56
N GLU A 337 -14.79 15.12 -22.37
CA GLU A 337 -13.97 15.18 -23.59
C GLU A 337 -12.47 15.20 -23.24
N GLY A 338 -11.69 14.42 -23.98
CA GLY A 338 -10.23 14.41 -23.85
C GLY A 338 -9.52 15.26 -24.89
N GLY A 339 -8.22 15.01 -25.05
CA GLY A 339 -7.41 15.62 -26.10
C GLY A 339 -7.76 15.09 -27.49
N SER A 340 -7.55 15.93 -28.50
CA SER A 340 -7.76 15.56 -29.92
C SER A 340 -6.66 14.67 -30.49
N ASP A 341 -5.47 14.69 -29.88
CA ASP A 341 -4.28 14.02 -30.37
C ASP A 341 -3.41 13.49 -29.20
N PRO A 342 -2.52 12.52 -29.45
CA PRO A 342 -1.73 11.88 -28.41
C PRO A 342 -0.64 12.77 -27.77
N GLU A 343 -0.27 13.89 -28.40
CA GLU A 343 0.74 14.80 -27.87
C GLU A 343 0.11 15.88 -26.94
N HIS A 344 -1.21 16.12 -27.07
CA HIS A 344 -1.98 17.01 -26.20
C HIS A 344 -3.16 16.29 -25.52
N PRO A 345 -2.93 15.24 -24.71
CA PRO A 345 -4.00 14.53 -24.01
C PRO A 345 -4.56 15.34 -22.83
N ALA A 346 -5.82 15.10 -22.48
CA ALA A 346 -6.40 15.62 -21.23
C ALA A 346 -5.98 14.75 -20.05
N GLU A 347 -5.56 15.33 -18.93
CA GLU A 347 -5.19 14.55 -17.74
C GLU A 347 -6.44 14.13 -16.94
N LEU A 348 -6.51 12.85 -16.58
CA LEU A 348 -7.55 12.31 -15.70
C LEU A 348 -7.07 12.34 -14.25
N ASN A 349 -7.98 12.73 -13.35
CA ASN A 349 -7.75 12.64 -11.91
C ASN A 349 -7.98 11.19 -11.48
N VAL A 350 -6.89 10.48 -11.17
CA VAL A 350 -6.94 9.07 -10.76
C VAL A 350 -6.29 8.90 -9.40
N LEU A 351 -6.97 8.15 -8.53
CA LEU A 351 -6.44 7.69 -7.26
C LEU A 351 -6.15 6.18 -7.38
N PRO A 352 -4.88 5.78 -7.56
CA PRO A 352 -4.55 4.37 -7.70
C PRO A 352 -4.64 3.67 -6.34
N THR A 353 -5.01 2.40 -6.40
CA THR A 353 -4.85 1.47 -5.28
C THR A 353 -3.45 0.85 -5.36
N VAL A 354 -2.62 1.12 -4.36
CA VAL A 354 -1.23 0.65 -4.31
C VAL A 354 -1.16 -0.52 -3.33
N LEU A 355 -0.75 -1.68 -3.82
CA LEU A 355 -0.80 -2.94 -3.08
C LEU A 355 0.58 -3.58 -3.03
N PRO A 356 0.95 -4.19 -1.89
CA PRO A 356 2.09 -5.09 -1.89
C PRO A 356 1.78 -6.28 -2.83
N TRP A 357 2.79 -6.75 -3.55
CA TRP A 357 2.64 -7.91 -4.44
C TRP A 357 2.79 -9.21 -3.64
N GLU A 358 1.82 -9.44 -2.75
CA GLU A 358 1.89 -10.38 -1.61
C GLU A 358 1.01 -11.63 -1.73
N ASN A 359 1.44 -12.66 -0.99
CA ASN A 359 0.63 -13.81 -0.61
C ASN A 359 0.28 -13.75 0.89
N GLY A 360 -0.95 -14.14 1.23
CA GLY A 360 -1.29 -14.70 2.54
C GLY A 360 -0.97 -13.86 3.76
N ALA A 361 -1.16 -12.54 3.71
CA ALA A 361 -1.11 -11.79 4.93
C ALA A 361 -2.42 -12.02 5.71
N ASN A 362 -2.34 -12.88 6.73
CA ASN A 362 -3.34 -12.99 7.78
C ASN A 362 -3.36 -11.69 8.56
N TYR A 363 -4.10 -10.73 8.04
CA TYR A 363 -4.43 -9.52 8.74
C TYR A 363 -5.87 -9.64 9.23
N THR A 364 -6.08 -9.55 10.54
CA THR A 364 -7.40 -9.26 11.10
C THR A 364 -7.77 -7.83 10.71
N PHE A 365 -8.53 -7.67 9.63
CA PHE A 365 -9.03 -6.38 9.17
C PHE A 365 -10.53 -6.27 9.37
N ASN A 366 -10.95 -5.61 10.45
CA ASN A 366 -12.09 -4.70 10.40
C ASN A 366 -11.47 -3.31 10.18
N ASP A 367 -11.81 -2.61 9.09
CA ASP A 367 -11.36 -1.22 8.84
C ASP A 367 -12.25 -0.39 7.89
N ALA A 368 -13.40 -0.92 7.46
CA ALA A 368 -14.38 -0.12 6.74
C ALA A 368 -15.11 0.79 7.75
N ILE A 369 -14.90 2.11 7.66
CA ILE A 369 -15.83 3.06 8.27
C ILE A 369 -17.10 3.07 7.40
N SER A 370 -18.24 2.72 7.98
CA SER A 370 -19.54 2.75 7.30
C SER A 370 -20.51 3.57 8.13
N ILE A 371 -21.03 4.64 7.55
CA ILE A 371 -22.03 5.50 8.18
C ILE A 371 -23.24 5.52 7.27
N LYS A 372 -24.40 5.12 7.77
CA LYS A 372 -25.69 5.32 7.11
C LYS A 372 -26.50 6.30 7.92
N THR A 373 -26.96 7.34 7.25
CA THR A 373 -27.72 8.44 7.82
C THR A 373 -29.18 8.29 7.44
N ASN A 374 -30.07 8.58 8.37
CA ASN A 374 -31.49 8.81 8.10
C ASN A 374 -31.80 10.30 8.34
N ILE A 375 -32.37 10.95 7.33
CA ILE A 375 -32.71 12.38 7.32
C ILE A 375 -34.24 12.49 7.20
N GLU A 376 -34.91 12.75 8.32
CA GLU A 376 -36.36 12.96 8.35
C GLU A 376 -36.65 14.43 8.03
N LYS A 377 -37.18 14.68 6.83
CA LYS A 377 -37.51 16.02 6.34
C LYS A 377 -38.81 16.52 6.97
N ASN A 378 -38.85 17.80 7.34
CA ASN A 378 -40.08 18.47 7.73
C ASN A 378 -40.73 19.18 6.53
N GLY A 379 -41.55 18.45 5.77
CA GLY A 379 -42.27 19.01 4.63
C GLY A 379 -41.36 19.63 3.55
N GLU A 380 -41.68 20.84 3.12
CA GLU A 380 -40.91 21.59 2.10
C GLU A 380 -39.56 22.12 2.65
N ASN A 381 -39.41 22.21 3.98
CA ASN A 381 -38.23 22.76 4.66
C ASN A 381 -37.10 21.72 4.82
N GLY A 382 -37.08 20.68 3.98
CA GLY A 382 -36.18 19.53 4.11
C GLY A 382 -34.68 19.84 4.01
N ASN A 383 -34.31 21.09 3.72
CA ASN A 383 -32.95 21.63 3.70
C ASN A 383 -32.86 23.03 4.32
N GLU A 384 -33.86 23.46 5.10
CA GLU A 384 -33.86 24.77 5.77
C GLU A 384 -33.66 24.60 7.27
N ILE A 385 -33.13 25.60 7.96
CA ILE A 385 -32.95 25.60 9.42
C ILE A 385 -33.31 26.98 9.99
N ALA A 386 -33.87 27.03 11.20
CA ALA A 386 -34.33 28.29 11.81
C ALA A 386 -33.81 28.48 13.24
N PHE A 387 -33.56 29.74 13.60
CA PHE A 387 -33.22 30.09 14.98
C PHE A 387 -34.47 29.97 15.88
N ASN A 388 -34.31 29.41 17.08
CA ASN A 388 -35.38 29.12 18.06
C ASN A 388 -36.40 28.04 17.65
N ASP A 389 -36.27 27.41 16.50
CA ASP A 389 -37.09 26.26 16.11
C ASP A 389 -36.21 25.18 15.48
N ALA A 390 -35.85 24.18 16.29
CA ALA A 390 -35.03 23.06 15.84
C ALA A 390 -35.79 22.15 14.85
N THR A 391 -37.12 22.06 15.00
CA THR A 391 -37.96 21.19 14.17
C THR A 391 -38.24 21.76 12.79
N PHE A 392 -37.90 23.03 12.55
CA PHE A 392 -38.00 23.64 11.24
C PHE A 392 -37.16 22.90 10.19
N GLY A 393 -35.99 22.41 10.60
CA GLY A 393 -35.08 21.66 9.75
C GLY A 393 -35.17 20.14 9.89
N PRO A 394 -34.39 19.41 9.08
CA PRO A 394 -34.44 17.96 9.10
C PRO A 394 -33.85 17.39 10.40
N LYS A 395 -34.49 16.34 10.91
CA LYS A 395 -33.92 15.52 11.98
C LYS A 395 -32.94 14.53 11.38
N ILE A 396 -31.72 14.49 11.92
CA ILE A 396 -30.65 13.60 11.45
C ILE A 396 -30.40 12.51 12.49
N SER A 397 -30.26 11.28 12.02
CA SER A 397 -29.89 10.13 12.84
C SER A 397 -28.98 9.18 12.05
N PHE A 398 -28.27 8.29 12.74
CA PHE A 398 -27.48 7.24 12.10
C PHE A 398 -28.19 5.90 12.27
N THR A 399 -28.42 5.21 11.15
CA THR A 399 -28.98 3.85 11.13
C THR A 399 -27.89 2.80 11.21
N GLU A 400 -26.69 3.12 10.74
CA GLU A 400 -25.49 2.32 10.91
C GLU A 400 -24.31 3.24 11.14
N MET A 401 -23.46 2.91 12.12
CA MET A 401 -22.21 3.61 12.36
C MET A 401 -21.13 2.61 12.78
N ASN A 402 -20.18 2.40 11.88
CA ASN A 402 -18.93 1.70 12.16
C ASN A 402 -17.80 2.70 11.96
N THR A 403 -17.14 3.09 13.04
CA THR A 403 -15.96 3.98 13.02
C THR A 403 -14.66 3.18 13.04
N ASN A 404 -14.77 1.86 13.13
CA ASN A 404 -13.67 0.93 13.26
C ASN A 404 -12.67 1.29 14.37
N GLY A 405 -13.14 1.50 15.60
CA GLY A 405 -12.23 1.78 16.71
C GLY A 405 -11.60 3.17 16.68
N LYS A 406 -12.00 4.05 15.75
CA LYS A 406 -11.41 5.39 15.58
C LYS A 406 -12.22 6.45 16.31
N SER A 407 -11.52 7.42 16.88
CA SER A 407 -12.15 8.64 17.40
C SER A 407 -12.66 9.52 16.25
N TRP A 408 -13.74 10.25 16.48
CA TRP A 408 -14.40 11.03 15.45
C TRP A 408 -15.05 12.31 16.02
N VAL A 409 -15.26 13.29 15.15
CA VAL A 409 -15.91 14.58 15.45
C VAL A 409 -16.93 14.90 14.35
N LEU A 410 -18.18 15.09 14.73
CA LEU A 410 -19.22 15.69 13.91
C LEU A 410 -19.21 17.21 14.12
N GLN A 411 -19.17 17.95 13.03
CA GLN A 411 -19.06 19.41 13.04
C GLN A 411 -19.69 20.03 11.79
N THR A 412 -19.95 21.34 11.85
CA THR A 412 -20.40 22.16 10.73
C THR A 412 -19.21 22.86 10.08
N ASP A 413 -19.35 23.28 8.81
CA ASP A 413 -18.35 24.10 8.11
C ASP A 413 -18.42 25.59 8.45
N SER A 414 -19.45 25.99 9.22
CA SER A 414 -19.58 27.32 9.79
C SER A 414 -19.77 27.26 11.32
N PRO A 415 -19.06 28.11 12.08
CA PRO A 415 -19.13 28.15 13.54
C PRO A 415 -20.45 28.76 14.09
N ASP A 416 -21.29 29.35 13.24
CA ASP A 416 -22.56 29.96 13.64
C ASP A 416 -23.68 28.93 13.84
N TYR A 417 -23.42 27.69 13.42
CA TYR A 417 -24.34 26.57 13.57
C TYR A 417 -23.81 25.59 14.60
N GLY A 418 -24.72 24.83 15.19
CA GLY A 418 -24.42 23.79 16.16
C GLY A 418 -25.44 22.66 16.09
N PHE A 419 -25.34 21.77 17.06
CA PHE A 419 -26.17 20.58 17.16
C PHE A 419 -26.98 20.62 18.45
N ILE A 420 -28.21 20.11 18.38
CA ILE A 420 -28.98 19.81 19.57
C ILE A 420 -29.58 18.41 19.46
N TYR A 421 -29.48 17.62 20.53
CA TYR A 421 -30.11 16.32 20.57
C TYR A 421 -31.63 16.44 20.63
N ALA A 422 -32.32 15.54 19.93
CA ALA A 422 -33.78 15.61 19.77
C ALA A 422 -34.55 15.49 21.09
N ASP A 423 -33.97 14.88 22.12
CA ASP A 423 -34.55 14.79 23.47
C ASP A 423 -34.47 16.09 24.28
N LYS A 424 -33.68 17.07 23.80
CA LYS A 424 -33.55 18.42 24.37
C LYS A 424 -34.44 19.46 23.69
N VAL A 425 -35.14 19.08 22.62
CA VAL A 425 -36.08 19.96 21.91
C VAL A 425 -37.45 19.90 22.61
N LYS A 426 -38.04 21.07 22.87
CA LYS A 426 -39.35 21.21 23.51
C LYS A 426 -40.47 20.85 22.53
N ALA A 427 -41.68 20.57 23.03
CA ALA A 427 -42.81 20.14 22.22
C ALA A 427 -43.26 21.17 21.16
N ASP A 428 -42.91 22.44 21.35
CA ASP A 428 -43.16 23.54 20.42
C ASP A 428 -42.01 23.78 19.42
N GLY A 429 -41.00 22.91 19.39
CA GLY A 429 -39.83 23.00 18.52
C GLY A 429 -38.70 23.87 19.07
N SER A 430 -38.93 24.60 20.16
CA SER A 430 -37.93 25.49 20.75
C SER A 430 -36.85 24.74 21.54
N TYR A 431 -35.71 25.41 21.75
CA TYR A 431 -34.55 24.86 22.44
C TYR A 431 -33.82 25.91 23.28
N ASP A 432 -33.10 25.46 24.32
CA ASP A 432 -32.27 26.34 25.13
C ASP A 432 -30.86 26.42 24.53
N LEU A 433 -30.33 27.63 24.29
CA LEU A 433 -29.01 27.82 23.67
C LEU A 433 -27.87 27.15 24.48
N ALA A 434 -28.05 26.96 25.78
CA ALA A 434 -27.08 26.28 26.63
C ALA A 434 -26.91 24.79 26.29
N ASP A 435 -27.93 24.18 25.67
CA ASP A 435 -27.91 22.78 25.22
C ASP A 435 -27.37 22.63 23.79
N VAL A 436 -27.07 23.74 23.10
CA VAL A 436 -26.52 23.71 21.75
C VAL A 436 -25.02 23.42 21.78
N MET A 437 -24.65 22.30 21.16
CA MET A 437 -23.29 21.83 21.06
C MET A 437 -22.61 22.37 19.81
N THR A 438 -21.34 22.78 19.92
CA THR A 438 -20.55 23.20 18.76
C THR A 438 -20.08 22.02 17.92
N VAL A 439 -19.84 20.88 18.57
CA VAL A 439 -19.43 19.61 17.97
C VAL A 439 -20.03 18.46 18.74
N ILE A 440 -20.27 17.32 18.07
CA ILE A 440 -20.52 16.04 18.72
C ILE A 440 -19.27 15.18 18.54
N THR A 441 -18.76 14.56 19.60
CA THR A 441 -17.53 13.77 19.56
C THR A 441 -17.76 12.34 20.01
N GLY A 442 -16.95 11.42 19.51
CA GLY A 442 -16.89 10.05 20.00
C GLY A 442 -15.48 9.49 19.94
N ASN A 443 -15.23 8.52 20.80
CA ASN A 443 -13.98 7.76 20.82
C ASN A 443 -14.14 6.44 20.04
N GLY A 444 -13.09 5.64 20.00
CA GLY A 444 -13.10 4.36 19.29
C GLY A 444 -14.17 3.34 19.70
N THR A 445 -14.77 3.49 20.88
CA THR A 445 -15.85 2.62 21.35
C THR A 445 -17.24 3.20 21.13
N THR A 446 -17.33 4.43 20.61
CA THR A 446 -18.62 5.11 20.39
C THR A 446 -19.14 4.74 19.00
N THR A 447 -20.16 3.87 18.98
CA THR A 447 -20.76 3.32 17.75
C THR A 447 -22.15 3.87 17.44
N GLU A 448 -22.63 4.84 18.21
CA GLU A 448 -23.97 5.42 18.06
C GLU A 448 -23.95 6.93 18.36
N VAL A 449 -24.84 7.67 17.71
CA VAL A 449 -25.12 9.08 17.99
C VAL A 449 -26.62 9.25 18.12
N ALA A 450 -27.07 9.84 19.23
CA ALA A 450 -28.48 10.13 19.44
C ALA A 450 -29.00 11.06 18.33
N PRO A 451 -30.27 10.92 17.89
CA PRO A 451 -30.83 11.79 16.87
C PRO A 451 -30.69 13.27 17.24
N PHE A 452 -30.37 14.11 16.26
CA PHE A 452 -30.07 15.51 16.48
C PHE A 452 -30.63 16.40 15.38
N TYR A 453 -30.73 17.69 15.68
CA TYR A 453 -31.04 18.77 14.73
C TYR A 453 -29.82 19.67 14.58
N VAL A 454 -29.71 20.32 13.43
CA VAL A 454 -28.73 21.37 13.19
C VAL A 454 -29.42 22.70 13.37
N VAL A 455 -28.90 23.53 14.26
CA VAL A 455 -29.55 24.77 14.67
C VAL A 455 -28.60 25.96 14.57
N PRO A 456 -29.11 27.14 14.23
CA PRO A 456 -28.34 28.38 14.34
C PRO A 456 -28.12 28.74 15.81
N ARG A 457 -26.95 29.30 16.11
CA ARG A 457 -26.57 29.69 17.48
C ARG A 457 -26.88 31.15 17.82
N SER A 458 -27.28 31.94 16.83
CA SER A 458 -27.66 33.34 17.02
C SER A 458 -28.73 33.74 16.02
N VAL A 459 -29.46 34.81 16.35
CA VAL A 459 -30.29 35.53 15.37
C VAL A 459 -29.37 36.05 14.27
N LEU A 460 -29.80 35.89 13.02
CA LEU A 460 -29.08 36.39 11.87
C LEU A 460 -29.19 37.92 11.79
N ASP A 461 -28.04 38.59 11.65
CA ASP A 461 -28.00 39.97 11.18
C ASP A 461 -27.76 39.97 9.67
N TYR A 462 -28.85 40.12 8.90
CA TYR A 462 -28.81 40.13 7.43
C TYR A 462 -27.95 41.25 6.83
N THR A 463 -27.53 42.23 7.63
CA THR A 463 -26.69 43.34 7.18
C THR A 463 -25.19 43.04 7.24
N GLN A 464 -24.78 41.95 7.88
CA GLN A 464 -23.37 41.65 8.15
C GLN A 464 -22.76 40.51 7.33
N ARG A 465 -23.53 39.73 6.56
CA ARG A 465 -23.01 38.54 5.84
C ARG A 465 -23.69 38.25 4.50
N ASP A 466 -22.92 37.61 3.61
CA ASP A 466 -23.38 37.21 2.27
C ASP A 466 -23.71 35.70 2.15
N ASN A 467 -23.33 34.86 3.13
CA ASN A 467 -23.52 33.41 3.08
C ASN A 467 -24.23 32.86 4.31
N TYR A 468 -25.30 32.09 4.07
CA TYR A 468 -26.25 31.57 5.06
C TYR A 468 -26.45 30.07 4.96
N THR A 469 -25.47 29.37 4.41
CA THR A 469 -25.51 27.92 4.27
C THR A 469 -24.55 27.23 5.23
N CYS A 470 -24.84 25.97 5.54
CA CYS A 470 -23.88 25.08 6.20
C CYS A 470 -24.00 23.63 5.73
N ARG A 471 -22.94 22.87 5.99
CA ARG A 471 -22.85 21.42 5.78
C ARG A 471 -22.45 20.74 7.08
N VAL A 472 -23.01 19.57 7.31
CA VAL A 472 -22.58 18.70 8.41
C VAL A 472 -21.60 17.69 7.87
N TYR A 473 -20.47 17.53 8.55
CA TYR A 473 -19.51 16.50 8.23
C TYR A 473 -18.95 15.83 9.48
N MET A 474 -18.59 14.57 9.33
CA MET A 474 -17.84 13.82 10.32
C MET A 474 -16.38 13.72 9.90
N VAL A 475 -15.46 13.94 10.83
CA VAL A 475 -14.02 13.69 10.69
C VAL A 475 -13.65 12.52 11.58
N ALA A 476 -13.17 11.42 11.00
CA ALA A 476 -12.58 10.31 11.75
C ALA A 476 -11.06 10.44 11.77
N TYR A 477 -10.43 10.30 12.93
CA TYR A 477 -8.98 10.45 13.07
C TYR A 477 -8.26 9.17 12.62
N SER A 478 -7.43 9.32 11.59
CA SER A 478 -6.53 8.32 10.98
C SER A 478 -7.16 7.23 10.08
N PRO A 479 -7.01 7.36 8.74
CA PRO A 479 -6.64 8.59 8.03
C PRO A 479 -7.76 9.63 8.22
N ASN A 480 -7.44 10.93 8.23
CA ASN A 480 -8.42 12.01 8.44
C ASN A 480 -9.48 12.03 7.33
N MET A 481 -10.51 11.19 7.46
CA MET A 481 -11.58 11.05 6.48
C MET A 481 -12.71 12.00 6.83
N LYS A 482 -13.04 12.90 5.89
CA LYS A 482 -14.18 13.81 5.97
C LYS A 482 -15.36 13.22 5.20
N VAL A 483 -16.47 12.96 5.88
CA VAL A 483 -17.71 12.42 5.28
C VAL A 483 -18.82 13.45 5.44
N ILE A 484 -19.48 13.85 4.34
CA ILE A 484 -20.65 14.74 4.39
C ILE A 484 -21.87 13.93 4.84
N ILE A 485 -22.54 14.41 5.88
CA ILE A 485 -23.61 13.70 6.60
C ILE A 485 -25.00 14.14 6.17
N ASN A 486 -25.15 15.41 5.75
CA ASN A 486 -26.44 15.99 5.35
C ASN A 486 -26.69 15.92 3.84
N ALA A 487 -25.99 15.02 3.12
CA ALA A 487 -26.28 14.76 1.71
C ALA A 487 -27.49 13.82 1.61
N PRO A 488 -28.53 14.14 0.83
CA PRO A 488 -29.63 13.21 0.62
C PRO A 488 -29.08 11.95 -0.06
N SER A 489 -29.23 10.79 0.60
CA SER A 489 -29.19 9.52 -0.12
C SER A 489 -30.40 9.54 -1.05
N ASP A 490 -30.17 9.41 -2.34
CA ASP A 490 -31.20 9.39 -3.38
C ASP A 490 -32.02 8.08 -3.38
N GLY A 491 -32.18 7.44 -2.22
CA GLY A 491 -32.90 6.17 -2.09
C GLY A 491 -32.20 4.99 -2.77
N SER A 492 -30.99 5.16 -3.30
CA SER A 492 -30.16 4.05 -3.75
C SER A 492 -29.39 3.46 -2.56
N ALA A 493 -29.23 2.13 -2.52
CA ALA A 493 -28.44 1.42 -1.51
C ALA A 493 -26.92 1.65 -1.71
N GLY A 494 -26.51 2.91 -1.76
CA GLY A 494 -25.13 3.36 -1.96
C GLY A 494 -24.60 4.08 -0.72
N THR A 495 -23.36 3.75 -0.35
CA THR A 495 -22.52 4.54 0.55
C THR A 495 -22.41 5.98 0.06
N ALA A 496 -22.66 6.97 0.91
CA ALA A 496 -22.56 8.38 0.54
C ALA A 496 -21.11 8.75 0.17
N THR A 497 -20.80 8.78 -1.14
CA THR A 497 -19.61 9.42 -1.71
C THR A 497 -20.06 10.71 -2.40
N GLY A 498 -20.33 11.76 -1.61
CA GLY A 498 -20.99 12.98 -2.10
C GLY A 498 -20.05 14.02 -2.71
N THR A 499 -20.10 14.20 -4.03
CA THR A 499 -19.66 15.42 -4.76
C THR A 499 -20.83 16.16 -5.43
N GLY A 500 -22.07 15.96 -4.96
CA GLY A 500 -23.28 16.59 -5.52
C GLY A 500 -23.61 17.97 -4.94
N SER A 501 -24.24 18.83 -5.75
CA SER A 501 -24.57 20.25 -5.47
C SER A 501 -25.86 20.50 -4.68
N LYS A 502 -26.41 19.51 -3.96
CA LYS A 502 -27.69 19.61 -3.20
C LYS A 502 -27.56 19.29 -1.70
N THR A 503 -26.39 19.54 -1.09
CA THR A 503 -26.06 19.13 0.29
C THR A 503 -26.03 20.30 1.29
N GLU A 504 -26.51 21.48 0.90
CA GLU A 504 -26.46 22.69 1.73
C GLU A 504 -27.76 22.84 2.52
N MET A 505 -27.62 23.08 3.84
CA MET A 505 -28.72 23.56 4.66
C MET A 505 -28.72 25.08 4.63
N VAL A 506 -29.89 25.68 4.44
CA VAL A 506 -30.07 27.12 4.28
C VAL A 506 -30.74 27.67 5.54
N PHE A 507 -30.12 28.67 6.16
CA PHE A 507 -30.76 29.39 7.26
C PHE A 507 -31.97 30.18 6.74
N THR A 508 -33.08 30.11 7.47
CA THR A 508 -34.25 30.97 7.29
C THR A 508 -34.72 31.54 8.62
N GLN A 509 -35.31 32.74 8.58
CA GLN A 509 -35.89 33.36 9.76
C GLN A 509 -37.41 33.16 9.76
N VAL A 510 -37.90 32.43 10.75
CA VAL A 510 -39.33 32.26 11.00
C VAL A 510 -39.82 33.48 11.80
N LYS A 511 -40.96 34.05 11.40
CA LYS A 511 -41.56 35.23 12.03
C LYS A 511 -42.37 34.90 13.27
#